data_AF-A0A3L6RBM4-F1
#
_entry.id   AF-A0A3L6RBM4-F1
#
_cell.length_a   1.000
_cell.length_b   1.000
_cell.length_c   1.000
_cell.angle_alpha   90.00
_cell.angle_beta   90.00
_cell.angle_gamma   90.00
#
_symmetry.space_group_name_H-M   'P 1'
#
loop_
_entity.id
_entity.type
_entity.pdbx_description
1 polymer ?
#
loop_
_entity_poly.entity_id
_entity_poly.type
_entity_poly.pdbx_seq_one_letter_code
_entity_poly.pdbx_strand_id
1 'polypeptide(L)'
;MGFAHAGHDDASASAGDASAGLNKPHDESKSSDPINVSSSSYWRDVRANLVRREQVSQELFVDPSAPAESKASSGDPVQLPQKWAHAITMPEAGCVLVATEALDDDSIFERTVIFLLKLGSRGTFDGPFGVILNRPLYTKIKHVNPSFRDQATPFGDSPLFFGGPVDMSMFLVRTTDSSRVKGFEEVIPGICFGFRTDLEKAAVLMKSGAIKTPDLRFYVGHAAWDYEQLLGEIRAGYWAVASCSTELISDALTGDPSCLWTEILQLMGGQYSELNRSKTAHRCFAHLHRDIAADGRAVLGAEPETEARQLVDVPLLC
;
A
#
# COMPACT_ATOMS: atom_id res chain seq x y z
N MET A 1 5.96 69.01 -1.71
CA MET A 1 7.19 68.74 -2.49
C MET A 1 6.87 67.54 -3.36
N GLY A 2 6.41 67.69 -4.60
CA GLY A 2 7.18 68.07 -5.80
C GLY A 2 7.20 66.81 -6.69
N PHE A 3 6.44 66.79 -7.81
CA PHE A 3 6.93 66.74 -9.21
C PHE A 3 7.69 65.43 -9.58
N ALA A 4 7.52 64.74 -10.71
CA ALA A 4 6.86 65.01 -11.98
C ALA A 4 6.85 63.76 -12.91
N HIS A 5 6.09 63.89 -14.03
CA HIS A 5 6.26 63.36 -15.40
C HIS A 5 6.28 61.83 -15.66
N ALA A 6 5.46 61.21 -16.52
CA ALA A 6 4.84 61.50 -17.83
C ALA A 6 5.73 61.29 -19.08
N GLY A 7 5.17 60.54 -20.05
CA GLY A 7 5.59 60.42 -21.47
C GLY A 7 6.35 59.13 -21.78
N HIS A 8 6.27 58.49 -22.96
CA HIS A 8 5.55 58.67 -24.23
C HIS A 8 5.99 57.42 -25.07
N ASP A 9 5.08 56.57 -25.53
CA ASP A 9 4.61 56.44 -26.92
C ASP A 9 5.49 55.63 -27.90
N ASP A 10 4.73 54.89 -28.71
CA ASP A 10 4.91 54.46 -30.09
C ASP A 10 5.56 53.12 -30.47
N ALA A 11 4.67 52.28 -30.99
CA ALA A 11 4.88 51.21 -31.94
C ALA A 11 5.34 51.74 -33.30
N SER A 12 6.02 50.90 -34.09
CA SER A 12 5.85 50.78 -35.54
C SER A 12 6.64 49.59 -36.11
N ALA A 13 6.01 48.92 -37.08
CA ALA A 13 6.46 47.73 -37.80
C ALA A 13 7.19 48.06 -39.12
N SER A 14 8.01 47.11 -39.61
CA SER A 14 8.25 46.78 -41.04
C SER A 14 9.00 45.44 -41.07
N ALA A 15 8.64 44.34 -41.76
CA ALA A 15 8.18 44.06 -43.13
C ALA A 15 9.33 43.88 -44.16
N GLY A 16 9.48 42.64 -44.66
CA GLY A 16 10.17 42.22 -45.91
C GLY A 16 11.66 41.90 -45.77
N ASP A 17 12.28 40.91 -46.44
CA ASP A 17 11.85 40.01 -47.50
C ASP A 17 12.89 38.86 -47.66
N ALA A 18 12.50 37.82 -48.41
CA ALA A 18 13.05 36.48 -48.52
C ALA A 18 14.41 36.30 -49.25
N SER A 19 15.06 35.14 -49.04
CA SER A 19 15.52 34.25 -50.14
C SER A 19 16.11 32.92 -49.64
N ALA A 20 15.98 31.91 -50.50
CA ALA A 20 15.97 30.48 -50.23
C ALA A 20 17.34 29.79 -50.16
N GLY A 21 17.37 28.62 -49.52
CA GLY A 21 18.49 27.67 -49.59
C GLY A 21 18.09 26.29 -49.06
N LEU A 22 17.86 25.36 -49.99
CA LEU A 22 17.66 23.92 -49.79
C LEU A 22 18.70 23.31 -48.85
N ASN A 23 18.27 22.46 -47.91
CA ASN A 23 18.85 21.14 -47.64
C ASN A 23 17.97 20.33 -46.67
N LYS A 24 17.39 19.23 -47.18
CA LYS A 24 16.84 18.14 -46.34
C LYS A 24 18.00 17.42 -45.64
N PRO A 25 17.78 16.93 -44.42
CA PRO A 25 18.24 15.59 -44.10
C PRO A 25 17.13 14.71 -43.53
N HIS A 26 17.05 13.51 -44.12
CA HIS A 26 16.65 12.22 -43.57
C HIS A 26 15.68 12.17 -42.38
N ASP A 27 14.50 11.64 -42.71
CA ASP A 27 13.53 11.01 -41.84
C ASP A 27 14.15 9.77 -41.15
N GLU A 28 14.68 9.96 -39.93
CA GLU A 28 14.87 8.85 -39.00
C GLU A 28 13.62 8.79 -38.11
N SER A 29 12.76 7.82 -38.41
CA SER A 29 11.68 7.38 -37.53
C SER A 29 12.25 6.80 -36.24
N LYS A 30 12.66 7.67 -35.30
CA LYS A 30 12.79 7.29 -33.90
C LYS A 30 11.38 7.30 -33.33
N SER A 31 10.79 6.10 -33.27
CA SER A 31 9.74 5.78 -32.29
C SER A 31 10.35 6.06 -30.90
N SER A 32 10.22 7.31 -30.47
CA SER A 32 10.28 7.70 -29.08
C SER A 32 8.86 8.03 -28.70
N ASP A 33 8.05 7.00 -28.50
CA ASP A 33 6.83 7.19 -27.73
C ASP A 33 7.28 7.76 -26.38
N PRO A 34 6.82 8.96 -26.00
CA PRO A 34 7.19 9.54 -24.73
C PRO A 34 6.66 8.61 -23.65
N ILE A 35 7.58 7.93 -22.95
CA ILE A 35 7.26 7.18 -21.75
C ILE A 35 6.49 8.15 -20.87
N ASN A 36 5.21 7.87 -20.67
CA ASN A 36 4.31 8.68 -19.86
C ASN A 36 4.81 8.61 -18.41
N VAL A 37 5.62 9.60 -18.02
CA VAL A 37 6.21 9.71 -16.70
C VAL A 37 5.12 10.12 -15.72
N SER A 38 4.48 9.13 -15.10
CA SER A 38 3.76 9.32 -13.84
C SER A 38 3.66 7.98 -13.11
N SER A 39 4.29 7.88 -11.94
CA SER A 39 3.88 7.04 -10.79
C SER A 39 5.09 6.53 -10.00
N SER A 40 5.14 6.87 -8.70
CA SER A 40 6.04 6.29 -7.69
C SER A 40 5.88 4.76 -7.53
N SER A 41 4.86 4.13 -8.13
CA SER A 41 4.67 2.68 -8.12
C SER A 41 5.44 1.99 -9.24
N TYR A 42 5.80 2.72 -10.30
CA TYR A 42 6.45 2.14 -11.49
C TYR A 42 7.69 1.33 -11.12
N TRP A 43 8.55 1.86 -10.26
CA TRP A 43 9.78 1.19 -9.89
C TRP A 43 9.53 -0.04 -9.00
N ARG A 44 8.45 -0.05 -8.21
CA ARG A 44 8.03 -1.20 -7.40
C ARG A 44 7.55 -2.34 -8.30
N ASP A 45 6.74 -2.02 -9.31
CA ASP A 45 6.27 -2.99 -10.31
C ASP A 45 7.41 -3.52 -11.19
N VAL A 46 8.36 -2.66 -11.57
CA VAL A 46 9.58 -3.07 -12.29
C VAL A 46 10.40 -4.05 -11.43
N ARG A 47 10.62 -3.73 -10.16
CA ARG A 47 11.34 -4.60 -9.23
C ARG A 47 10.62 -5.94 -9.04
N ALA A 48 9.29 -5.93 -8.87
CA ALA A 48 8.50 -7.14 -8.74
C ALA A 48 8.58 -8.04 -9.99
N ASN A 49 8.62 -7.44 -11.20
CA ASN A 49 8.85 -8.17 -12.45
C ASN A 49 10.24 -8.82 -12.49
N LEU A 50 11.28 -8.13 -12.03
CA LEU A 50 12.64 -8.69 -11.97
C LEU A 50 12.74 -9.87 -11.00
N VAL A 51 12.21 -9.72 -9.78
CA VAL A 51 12.22 -10.78 -8.76
C VAL A 51 11.48 -12.02 -9.26
N ARG A 52 10.32 -11.84 -9.89
CA ARG A 52 9.55 -12.96 -10.48
C ARG A 52 10.36 -13.71 -11.54
N ARG A 53 11.03 -12.99 -12.44
CA ARG A 53 11.85 -13.60 -13.50
C ARG A 53 13.03 -14.38 -12.91
N GLU A 54 13.63 -13.89 -11.84
CA GLU A 54 14.70 -14.58 -11.12
C GLU A 54 14.18 -15.85 -10.43
N GLN A 55 13.05 -15.78 -9.73
CA GLN A 55 12.41 -16.95 -9.09
C GLN A 55 12.09 -18.06 -10.10
N VAL A 56 11.44 -17.72 -11.21
CA VAL A 56 11.13 -18.67 -12.29
C VAL A 56 12.41 -19.28 -12.87
N SER A 57 13.46 -18.48 -13.03
CA SER A 57 14.75 -18.98 -13.52
C SER A 57 15.36 -19.97 -12.53
N GLN A 58 15.35 -19.66 -11.23
CA GLN A 58 15.88 -20.56 -10.19
C GLN A 58 15.10 -21.87 -10.08
N GLU A 59 13.77 -21.86 -10.21
CA GLU A 59 12.94 -23.07 -10.21
C GLU A 59 13.27 -24.01 -11.39
N LEU A 60 13.56 -23.47 -12.57
CA LEU A 60 13.93 -24.25 -13.77
C LEU A 60 15.30 -24.93 -13.65
N PHE A 61 16.20 -24.44 -12.77
CA PHE A 61 17.52 -25.05 -12.56
C PHE A 61 17.51 -26.21 -11.54
N VAL A 62 16.41 -26.45 -10.83
CA VAL A 62 16.34 -27.45 -9.73
C VAL A 62 15.87 -28.84 -10.21
N ASP A 63 15.35 -28.99 -11.43
CA ASP A 63 14.87 -30.30 -11.94
C ASP A 63 15.68 -30.84 -13.15
N PRO A 64 16.69 -31.70 -12.92
CA PRO A 64 17.42 -32.38 -14.00
C PRO A 64 16.70 -33.60 -14.59
N SER A 65 15.46 -33.91 -14.16
CA SER A 65 14.75 -35.16 -14.52
C SER A 65 13.50 -34.97 -15.38
N ALA A 66 13.06 -33.74 -15.62
CA ALA A 66 11.89 -33.47 -16.44
C ALA A 66 12.20 -33.62 -17.94
N PRO A 67 11.36 -34.31 -18.74
CA PRO A 67 11.52 -34.35 -20.19
C PRO A 67 11.40 -32.93 -20.74
N ALA A 68 12.38 -32.51 -21.53
CA ALA A 68 12.35 -31.25 -22.27
C ALA A 68 11.25 -31.28 -23.34
N GLU A 69 10.00 -31.04 -22.95
CA GLU A 69 8.97 -30.63 -23.89
C GLU A 69 9.13 -29.14 -24.18
N SER A 70 9.89 -28.87 -25.25
CA SER A 70 9.99 -27.57 -25.88
C SER A 70 8.63 -27.16 -26.47
N LYS A 71 7.80 -26.52 -25.65
CA LYS A 71 6.83 -25.52 -26.14
C LYS A 71 7.32 -24.13 -25.76
N ALA A 72 8.38 -23.70 -26.46
CA ALA A 72 8.62 -22.28 -26.66
C ALA A 72 7.53 -21.75 -27.60
N SER A 73 6.33 -21.55 -27.05
CA SER A 73 5.28 -20.77 -27.70
C SER A 73 5.54 -19.31 -27.34
N SER A 74 5.83 -18.49 -28.36
CA SER A 74 5.53 -17.06 -28.47
C SER A 74 5.62 -16.22 -27.20
N GLY A 75 6.61 -15.33 -27.14
CA GLY A 75 6.87 -14.47 -25.99
C GLY A 75 5.83 -13.37 -25.83
N ASP A 76 4.72 -13.70 -25.18
CA ASP A 76 3.92 -12.71 -24.47
C ASP A 76 4.70 -12.26 -23.22
N PRO A 77 4.83 -10.95 -22.97
CA PRO A 77 5.41 -10.47 -21.73
C PRO A 77 4.56 -11.02 -20.58
N VAL A 78 5.16 -11.86 -19.73
CA VAL A 78 4.52 -12.35 -18.51
C VAL A 78 4.07 -11.14 -17.71
N GLN A 79 2.79 -10.82 -17.77
CA GLN A 79 2.21 -9.69 -17.06
C GLN A 79 2.30 -9.99 -15.57
N LEU A 80 2.77 -9.00 -14.81
CA LEU A 80 2.75 -9.07 -13.35
C LEU A 80 1.31 -9.30 -12.89
N PRO A 81 1.04 -10.29 -12.01
CA PRO A 81 -0.30 -10.44 -11.46
C PRO A 81 -0.68 -9.17 -10.71
N GLN A 82 -1.97 -8.86 -10.69
CA GLN A 82 -2.52 -7.68 -10.04
C GLN A 82 -2.13 -7.61 -8.55
N LYS A 83 -2.05 -8.77 -7.89
CA LYS A 83 -1.52 -8.89 -6.53
C LYS A 83 -0.15 -9.53 -6.57
N TRP A 84 0.81 -8.86 -5.95
CA TRP A 84 2.15 -9.38 -5.78
C TRP A 84 2.71 -8.91 -4.44
N ALA A 85 3.59 -9.72 -3.87
CA ALA A 85 4.44 -9.35 -2.76
C ALA A 85 5.79 -10.03 -2.95
N HIS A 86 6.88 -9.35 -2.56
CA HIS A 86 8.19 -9.97 -2.55
C HIS A 86 9.05 -9.35 -1.44
N ALA A 87 9.99 -10.14 -0.92
CA ALA A 87 10.90 -9.66 0.11
C ALA A 87 11.80 -8.52 -0.42
N ILE A 88 12.11 -7.58 0.46
CA ILE A 88 13.14 -6.55 0.26
C ILE A 88 14.05 -6.52 1.49
N THR A 89 15.30 -6.11 1.32
CA THR A 89 16.31 -6.15 2.39
C THR A 89 16.26 -4.95 3.33
N MET A 90 15.85 -3.79 2.81
CA MET A 90 15.77 -2.54 3.57
C MET A 90 14.33 -2.02 3.56
N PRO A 91 13.84 -1.48 4.68
CA PRO A 91 12.52 -0.88 4.73
C PRO A 91 12.48 0.41 3.91
N GLU A 92 11.31 0.68 3.32
CA GLU A 92 11.01 1.84 2.48
C GLU A 92 9.57 2.30 2.77
N ALA A 93 9.27 3.58 2.58
CA ALA A 93 7.88 4.03 2.68
C ALA A 93 6.99 3.22 1.72
N GLY A 94 5.85 2.76 2.22
CA GLY A 94 4.92 1.93 1.46
C GLY A 94 5.25 0.44 1.42
N CYS A 95 6.34 -0.02 2.05
CA CYS A 95 6.50 -1.46 2.31
C CYS A 95 5.60 -1.92 3.44
N VAL A 96 5.53 -3.24 3.63
CA VAL A 96 4.93 -3.84 4.82
C VAL A 96 5.99 -4.54 5.66
N LEU A 97 5.82 -4.47 6.97
CA LEU A 97 6.52 -5.29 7.94
C LEU A 97 5.58 -6.44 8.32
N VAL A 98 6.00 -7.67 8.02
CA VAL A 98 5.24 -8.88 8.32
C VAL A 98 5.86 -9.53 9.54
N ALA A 99 5.11 -9.64 10.63
CA ALA A 99 5.58 -10.28 11.85
C ALA A 99 5.98 -11.73 11.57
N THR A 100 7.14 -12.15 12.08
CA THR A 100 7.58 -13.55 12.01
C THR A 100 7.15 -14.32 13.26
N GLU A 101 7.41 -15.62 13.29
CA GLU A 101 7.18 -16.48 14.47
C GLU A 101 7.95 -16.01 15.71
N ALA A 102 9.00 -15.19 15.56
CA ALA A 102 9.72 -14.60 16.69
C ALA A 102 8.88 -13.61 17.50
N LEU A 103 7.74 -13.17 16.98
CA LEU A 103 6.76 -12.30 17.65
C LEU A 103 5.48 -13.03 18.06
N ASP A 104 5.41 -14.37 17.98
CA ASP A 104 4.19 -15.12 18.33
C ASP A 104 3.82 -15.01 19.82
N ASP A 105 4.78 -14.71 20.70
CA ASP A 105 4.54 -14.46 22.12
C ASP A 105 4.24 -12.97 22.43
N ASP A 106 4.26 -12.09 21.42
CA ASP A 106 3.96 -10.67 21.57
C ASP A 106 2.46 -10.40 21.37
N SER A 107 1.79 -10.01 22.45
CA SER A 107 0.33 -9.76 22.44
C SER A 107 -0.15 -8.66 21.48
N ILE A 108 0.74 -7.75 21.07
CA ILE A 108 0.43 -6.60 20.22
C ILE A 108 0.77 -6.94 18.77
N PHE A 109 1.94 -7.54 18.54
CA PHE A 109 2.54 -7.67 17.22
C PHE A 109 2.49 -9.08 16.63
N GLU A 110 2.05 -10.11 17.36
CA GLU A 110 1.85 -11.46 16.80
C GLU A 110 1.06 -11.37 15.48
N ARG A 111 1.57 -12.02 14.41
CA ARG A 111 0.90 -12.12 13.11
C ARG A 111 0.39 -10.80 12.52
N THR A 112 1.01 -9.68 12.87
CA THR A 112 0.63 -8.37 12.34
C THR A 112 1.24 -8.13 10.97
N VAL A 113 0.53 -7.32 10.18
CA VAL A 113 1.04 -6.72 8.94
C VAL A 113 1.00 -5.21 9.12
N ILE A 114 2.16 -4.58 9.23
CA ILE A 114 2.27 -3.15 9.42
C ILE A 114 2.60 -2.48 8.08
N PHE A 115 1.74 -1.56 7.64
CA PHE A 115 2.01 -0.73 6.48
C PHE A 115 2.83 0.48 6.90
N LEU A 116 4.07 0.57 6.40
CA LEU A 116 4.99 1.63 6.77
C LEU A 116 4.63 2.92 6.01
N LEU A 117 4.11 3.92 6.72
CA LEU A 117 3.65 5.17 6.12
C LEU A 117 4.82 6.11 5.83
N LYS A 118 5.79 6.13 6.73
CA LYS A 118 7.00 6.93 6.60
C LYS A 118 8.16 6.19 7.22
N LEU A 119 9.32 6.26 6.57
CA LEU A 119 10.55 5.71 7.12
C LEU A 119 11.29 6.70 8.03
N GLY A 120 11.01 8.00 7.88
CA GLY A 120 11.80 9.05 8.51
C GLY A 120 13.21 9.13 7.91
N SER A 121 14.08 9.92 8.55
CA SER A 121 15.49 10.01 8.18
C SER A 121 16.37 9.68 9.38
N ARG A 122 17.54 9.11 9.10
CA ARG A 122 18.48 8.77 10.16
C ARG A 122 19.02 10.07 10.78
N GLY A 123 18.92 10.18 12.11
CA GLY A 123 19.35 11.37 12.85
C GLY A 123 18.34 12.51 12.91
N THR A 124 17.11 12.32 12.42
CA THR A 124 15.98 13.21 12.70
C THR A 124 15.14 12.69 13.86
N PHE A 125 14.36 13.55 14.51
CA PHE A 125 13.38 13.14 15.52
C PHE A 125 12.21 12.35 14.92
N ASP A 126 12.02 12.42 13.60
CA ASP A 126 10.97 11.71 12.89
C ASP A 126 11.50 10.33 12.48
N GLY A 127 11.17 9.31 13.29
CA GLY A 127 11.50 7.91 13.02
C GLY A 127 10.49 7.21 12.09
N PRO A 128 10.74 5.94 11.74
CA PRO A 128 9.78 5.13 10.99
C PRO A 128 8.45 5.02 11.75
N PHE A 129 7.34 5.09 11.02
CA PHE A 129 6.03 4.81 11.57
C PHE A 129 5.07 4.22 10.55
N GLY A 130 4.10 3.45 11.05
CA GLY A 130 3.14 2.71 10.24
C GLY A 130 1.91 2.29 11.01
N VAL A 131 0.95 1.67 10.32
CA VAL A 131 -0.27 1.14 10.93
C VAL A 131 -0.41 -0.36 10.71
N ILE A 132 -0.84 -1.07 11.74
CA ILE A 132 -1.24 -2.47 11.62
C ILE A 132 -2.53 -2.55 10.78
N LEU A 133 -2.47 -3.23 9.64
CA LEU A 133 -3.58 -3.35 8.70
C LEU A 133 -4.64 -4.38 9.11
N ASN A 134 -4.22 -5.45 9.80
CA ASN A 134 -5.01 -6.66 10.00
C ASN A 134 -5.55 -6.86 11.43
N ARG A 135 -5.78 -5.78 12.17
CA ARG A 135 -6.34 -5.82 13.53
C ARG A 135 -7.66 -5.03 13.62
N PRO A 136 -8.79 -5.59 13.14
CA PRO A 136 -10.09 -4.95 13.29
C PRO A 136 -10.49 -4.86 14.77
N LEU A 137 -11.14 -3.78 15.15
CA LEU A 137 -11.72 -3.61 16.48
C LEU A 137 -13.25 -3.76 16.44
N TYR A 138 -13.82 -4.28 17.52
CA TYR A 138 -15.28 -4.36 17.72
C TYR A 138 -15.88 -3.01 18.13
N THR A 139 -15.44 -1.92 17.51
CA THR A 139 -15.95 -0.57 17.78
C THR A 139 -15.95 0.29 16.52
N LYS A 140 -16.66 1.42 16.60
CA LYS A 140 -16.89 2.37 15.51
C LYS A 140 -16.44 3.75 15.93
N ILE A 141 -16.17 4.61 14.97
CA ILE A 141 -15.72 5.99 15.20
C ILE A 141 -16.58 6.75 16.21
N LYS A 142 -17.92 6.67 16.08
CA LYS A 142 -18.87 7.35 16.97
C LYS A 142 -18.75 6.94 18.44
N HIS A 143 -18.24 5.75 18.74
CA HIS A 143 -18.12 5.29 20.14
C HIS A 143 -16.89 5.86 20.83
N VAL A 144 -15.83 6.19 20.07
CA VAL A 144 -14.53 6.64 20.59
C VAL A 144 -14.40 8.16 20.62
N ASN A 145 -15.07 8.89 19.71
CA ASN A 145 -15.03 10.34 19.69
C ASN A 145 -16.38 10.96 20.08
N PRO A 146 -16.48 11.65 21.23
CA PRO A 146 -17.70 12.32 21.66
C PRO A 146 -18.22 13.34 20.64
N SER A 147 -17.32 14.02 19.91
CA SER A 147 -17.70 15.00 18.86
C SER A 147 -18.47 14.37 17.70
N PHE A 148 -18.40 13.04 17.54
CA PHE A 148 -19.11 12.29 16.51
C PHE A 148 -20.38 11.58 17.02
N ARG A 149 -20.69 11.66 18.32
CA ARG A 149 -21.92 11.10 18.88
C ARG A 149 -23.14 11.97 18.55
N ASP A 150 -22.95 13.29 18.58
CA ASP A 150 -24.05 14.26 18.47
C ASP A 150 -24.11 14.96 17.10
N GLN A 151 -23.08 14.82 16.27
CA GLN A 151 -23.06 15.30 14.88
C GLN A 151 -23.13 14.12 13.92
N ALA A 152 -24.08 14.16 12.99
CA ALA A 152 -24.15 13.22 11.86
C ALA A 152 -22.91 13.41 10.96
N THR A 153 -21.80 12.81 11.35
CA THR A 153 -20.58 12.80 10.54
C THR A 153 -20.62 11.61 9.58
N PRO A 154 -20.15 11.79 8.34
CA PRO A 154 -20.26 10.76 7.30
C PRO A 154 -19.44 9.49 7.61
N PHE A 155 -18.64 9.52 8.68
CA PHE A 155 -17.79 8.41 9.11
C PHE A 155 -18.25 7.71 10.37
N GLY A 156 -19.30 8.18 11.08
CA GLY A 156 -19.62 7.73 12.43
C GLY A 156 -19.78 6.20 12.59
N ASP A 157 -20.28 5.53 11.55
CA ASP A 157 -20.47 4.08 11.52
C ASP A 157 -19.28 3.28 10.96
N SER A 158 -18.20 3.94 10.56
CA SER A 158 -17.01 3.28 10.02
C SER A 158 -16.33 2.44 11.12
N PRO A 159 -15.90 1.21 10.79
CA PRO A 159 -15.17 0.35 11.73
C PRO A 159 -13.81 0.96 12.05
N LEU A 160 -13.34 0.72 13.27
CA LEU A 160 -12.00 1.08 13.70
C LEU A 160 -11.08 -0.15 13.64
N PHE A 161 -9.81 0.11 13.36
CA PHE A 161 -8.72 -0.84 13.41
C PHE A 161 -7.73 -0.40 14.50
N PHE A 162 -7.04 -1.33 15.13
CA PHE A 162 -5.93 -1.02 15.99
C PHE A 162 -4.69 -0.83 15.12
N GLY A 163 -4.16 0.39 15.05
CA GLY A 163 -2.99 0.72 14.24
C GLY A 163 -1.66 0.53 14.95
N GLY A 164 -1.66 0.54 16.29
CA GLY A 164 -0.48 0.27 17.12
C GLY A 164 -0.53 0.98 18.48
N PRO A 165 0.49 0.78 19.33
CA PRO A 165 0.46 1.18 20.74
C PRO A 165 0.63 2.68 20.99
N VAL A 166 1.13 3.45 20.03
CA VAL A 166 1.37 4.90 20.20
C VAL A 166 0.07 5.66 20.00
N ASP A 167 -0.34 6.46 21.00
CA ASP A 167 -1.62 7.19 20.99
C ASP A 167 -1.60 8.40 20.04
N MET A 168 -1.79 8.11 18.77
CA MET A 168 -2.12 9.09 17.75
C MET A 168 -2.89 8.39 16.63
N SER A 169 -4.20 8.66 16.56
CA SER A 169 -5.09 8.05 15.58
C SER A 169 -4.94 8.68 14.19
N MET A 170 -5.10 7.86 13.17
CA MET A 170 -4.92 8.23 11.77
C MET A 170 -5.91 7.49 10.88
N PHE A 171 -5.96 7.86 9.60
CA PHE A 171 -6.77 7.18 8.61
C PHE A 171 -6.02 7.06 7.28
N LEU A 172 -6.29 5.99 6.56
CA LEU A 172 -5.86 5.80 5.19
C LEU A 172 -6.99 6.16 4.24
N VAL A 173 -6.60 6.69 3.09
CA VAL A 173 -7.48 7.11 2.00
C VAL A 173 -7.04 6.40 0.73
N ARG A 174 -7.93 5.60 0.16
CA ARG A 174 -7.78 5.07 -1.19
C ARG A 174 -8.28 6.12 -2.18
N THR A 175 -7.53 6.36 -3.25
CA THR A 175 -7.93 7.27 -4.32
C THR A 175 -7.46 6.76 -5.67
N THR A 176 -8.23 7.01 -6.71
CA THR A 176 -7.79 6.79 -8.10
C THR A 176 -7.07 8.01 -8.66
N ASP A 177 -7.08 9.14 -7.94
CA ASP A 177 -6.46 10.39 -8.33
C ASP A 177 -6.00 11.17 -7.09
N SER A 178 -4.70 11.12 -6.81
CA SER A 178 -4.08 11.76 -5.66
C SER A 178 -4.21 13.29 -5.69
N SER A 179 -4.42 13.89 -6.88
CA SER A 179 -4.64 15.33 -7.01
C SER A 179 -5.99 15.78 -6.44
N ARG A 180 -6.94 14.85 -6.23
CA ARG A 180 -8.27 15.12 -5.65
C ARG A 180 -8.28 15.08 -4.12
N VAL A 181 -7.22 14.57 -3.49
CA VAL A 181 -7.12 14.41 -2.02
C VAL A 181 -6.01 15.29 -1.44
N LYS A 182 -5.94 16.55 -1.92
CA LYS A 182 -4.96 17.53 -1.43
C LYS A 182 -5.11 17.73 0.08
N GLY A 183 -3.98 17.70 0.78
CA GLY A 183 -3.91 17.84 2.23
C GLY A 183 -3.71 16.53 2.99
N PHE A 184 -3.67 15.39 2.29
CA PHE A 184 -3.17 14.11 2.79
C PHE A 184 -1.81 13.79 2.16
N GLU A 185 -0.99 13.02 2.86
CA GLU A 185 0.33 12.61 2.39
C GLU A 185 0.22 11.27 1.66
N GLU A 186 0.73 11.19 0.43
CA GLU A 186 0.73 9.97 -0.38
C GLU A 186 1.87 9.06 0.06
N VAL A 187 1.58 7.79 0.34
CA VAL A 187 2.57 6.78 0.74
C VAL A 187 3.04 6.00 -0.49
N ILE A 188 2.06 5.44 -1.21
CA ILE A 188 2.22 4.79 -2.51
C ILE A 188 1.10 5.31 -3.41
N PRO A 189 1.25 5.23 -4.74
CA PRO A 189 0.20 5.70 -5.65
C PRO A 189 -1.16 5.13 -5.32
N GLY A 190 -2.11 6.03 -5.11
CA GLY A 190 -3.50 5.71 -4.79
C GLY A 190 -3.78 5.41 -3.32
N ILE A 191 -2.77 5.45 -2.43
CA ILE A 191 -2.95 5.31 -0.98
C ILE A 191 -2.28 6.49 -0.27
N CYS A 192 -3.13 7.31 0.36
CA CYS A 192 -2.70 8.44 1.18
C CYS A 192 -3.04 8.18 2.65
N PHE A 193 -2.44 8.96 3.55
CA PHE A 193 -2.83 8.99 4.95
C PHE A 193 -3.07 10.42 5.45
N GLY A 194 -3.92 10.53 6.47
CA GLY A 194 -4.18 11.75 7.21
C GLY A 194 -4.28 11.46 8.72
N PHE A 195 -4.07 12.48 9.53
CA PHE A 195 -4.21 12.37 10.98
C PHE A 195 -5.65 12.63 11.40
N ARG A 196 -6.02 12.24 12.63
CA ARG A 196 -7.34 12.58 13.19
C ARG A 196 -7.67 14.08 13.09
N THR A 197 -6.67 14.96 13.16
CA THR A 197 -6.82 16.41 12.98
C THR A 197 -7.28 16.82 11.59
N ASP A 198 -7.12 15.95 10.59
CA ASP A 198 -7.50 16.19 9.20
C ASP A 198 -8.89 15.65 8.84
N LEU A 199 -9.67 15.16 9.81
CA LEU A 199 -11.02 14.61 9.56
C LEU A 199 -11.99 15.64 8.97
N GLU A 200 -11.84 16.92 9.29
CA GLU A 200 -12.65 17.98 8.68
C GLU A 200 -12.34 18.13 7.18
N LYS A 201 -11.06 18.03 6.78
CA LYS A 201 -10.65 18.02 5.36
C LYS A 201 -11.26 16.81 4.65
N ALA A 202 -11.23 15.64 5.27
CA ALA A 202 -11.87 14.43 4.74
C ALA A 202 -13.39 14.64 4.55
N ALA A 203 -14.06 15.32 5.48
CA ALA A 203 -15.49 15.56 5.39
C ALA A 203 -15.85 16.50 4.23
N VAL A 204 -14.99 17.50 3.95
CA VAL A 204 -15.14 18.38 2.78
C VAL A 204 -14.96 17.59 1.47
N LEU A 205 -13.95 16.71 1.40
CA LEU A 205 -13.70 15.86 0.23
C LEU A 205 -14.83 14.85 -0.01
N MET A 206 -15.47 14.36 1.06
CA MET A 206 -16.67 13.53 0.91
C MET A 206 -17.85 14.30 0.36
N LYS A 207 -18.08 15.53 0.85
CA LYS A 207 -19.17 16.39 0.37
C LYS A 207 -19.02 16.74 -1.11
N SER A 208 -17.79 16.88 -1.60
CA SER A 208 -17.51 17.12 -3.02
C SER A 208 -17.53 15.86 -3.89
N GLY A 209 -17.67 14.66 -3.29
CA GLY A 209 -17.59 13.39 -3.99
C GLY A 209 -16.17 13.02 -4.45
N ALA A 210 -15.13 13.65 -3.88
CA ALA A 210 -13.73 13.30 -4.12
C ALA A 210 -13.38 11.92 -3.54
N ILE A 211 -13.91 11.62 -2.36
CA ILE A 211 -13.74 10.33 -1.66
C ILE A 211 -15.09 9.86 -1.11
N LYS A 212 -15.25 8.56 -0.88
CA LYS A 212 -16.44 7.96 -0.27
C LYS A 212 -16.08 7.24 1.02
N THR A 213 -17.09 6.88 1.83
CA THR A 213 -16.87 6.13 3.08
C THR A 213 -16.06 4.84 2.87
N PRO A 214 -16.29 4.03 1.82
CA PRO A 214 -15.50 2.81 1.58
C PRO A 214 -14.05 3.06 1.19
N ASP A 215 -13.70 4.29 0.82
CA ASP A 215 -12.32 4.67 0.48
C ASP A 215 -11.50 5.01 1.72
N LEU A 216 -12.13 5.05 2.90
CA LEU A 216 -11.49 5.44 4.15
C LEU A 216 -11.39 4.25 5.10
N ARG A 217 -10.21 4.08 5.71
CA ARG A 217 -10.00 3.14 6.81
C ARG A 217 -9.36 3.85 7.99
N PHE A 218 -9.88 3.62 9.19
CA PHE A 218 -9.55 4.39 10.38
C PHE A 218 -8.83 3.54 11.42
N TYR A 219 -7.78 4.10 12.01
CA TYR A 219 -6.88 3.41 12.91
C TYR A 219 -6.78 4.17 14.25
N VAL A 220 -6.91 3.43 15.34
CA VAL A 220 -6.60 3.88 16.70
C VAL A 220 -5.13 3.59 16.96
N GLY A 221 -4.37 4.65 17.19
CA GLY A 221 -2.93 4.58 17.37
C GLY A 221 -2.17 4.15 16.12
N HIS A 222 -0.85 4.05 16.27
CA HIS A 222 0.08 3.59 15.23
C HIS A 222 1.31 2.94 15.87
N ALA A 223 2.12 2.27 15.05
CA ALA A 223 3.41 1.75 15.45
C ALA A 223 4.51 2.73 15.01
N ALA A 224 5.42 3.06 15.90
CA ALA A 224 6.54 3.95 15.64
C ALA A 224 7.82 3.39 16.24
N TRP A 225 8.94 3.72 15.62
CA TRP A 225 10.26 3.26 16.01
C TRP A 225 11.26 4.41 15.98
N ASP A 226 12.33 4.26 16.73
CA ASP A 226 13.59 4.89 16.35
C ASP A 226 14.17 4.18 15.10
N TYR A 227 14.86 4.92 14.24
CA TYR A 227 15.37 4.37 12.97
C TYR A 227 16.29 3.14 13.17
N GLU A 228 17.23 3.23 14.12
CA GLU A 228 18.15 2.12 14.41
C GLU A 228 17.46 0.96 15.14
N GLN A 229 16.39 1.24 15.88
CA GLN A 229 15.59 0.19 16.53
C GLN A 229 14.92 -0.68 15.47
N LEU A 230 14.21 -0.11 14.51
CA LEU A 230 13.55 -0.88 13.44
C LEU A 230 14.56 -1.72 12.65
N LEU A 231 15.72 -1.14 12.31
CA LEU A 231 16.78 -1.90 11.63
C LEU A 231 17.34 -3.03 12.50
N GLY A 232 17.47 -2.82 13.81
CA GLY A 232 17.87 -3.85 14.76
C GLY A 232 16.86 -5.01 14.79
N GLU A 233 15.57 -4.70 14.85
CA GLU A 233 14.48 -5.68 14.87
C GLU A 233 14.42 -6.50 13.57
N ILE A 234 14.60 -5.86 12.41
CA ILE A 234 14.70 -6.55 11.12
C ILE A 234 15.89 -7.51 11.09
N ARG A 235 17.08 -7.06 11.54
CA ARG A 235 18.28 -7.92 11.61
C ARG A 235 18.13 -9.08 12.59
N ALA A 236 17.38 -8.87 13.68
CA ALA A 236 17.06 -9.91 14.65
C ALA A 236 16.01 -10.91 14.13
N GLY A 237 15.39 -10.66 12.98
CA GLY A 237 14.41 -11.54 12.36
C GLY A 237 12.99 -11.38 12.87
N TYR A 238 12.68 -10.32 13.63
CA TYR A 238 11.30 -10.04 14.09
C TYR A 238 10.36 -9.65 12.94
N TRP A 239 10.91 -9.01 11.91
CA TRP A 239 10.14 -8.53 10.76
C TRP A 239 10.68 -9.08 9.44
N ALA A 240 9.81 -9.71 8.66
CA ALA A 240 10.03 -9.87 7.23
C ALA A 240 9.55 -8.61 6.50
N VAL A 241 10.45 -7.95 5.76
CA VAL A 241 10.12 -6.72 5.03
C VAL A 241 9.69 -7.10 3.61
N ALA A 242 8.51 -6.66 3.20
CA ALA A 242 7.98 -6.97 1.87
C ALA A 242 7.53 -5.71 1.13
N SER A 243 7.84 -5.66 -0.17
CA SER A 243 7.17 -4.76 -1.10
C SER A 243 5.92 -5.44 -1.63
N CYS A 244 4.83 -4.70 -1.76
CA CYS A 244 3.52 -5.19 -2.19
C CYS A 244 2.90 -4.28 -3.24
N SER A 245 2.00 -4.85 -4.05
CA SER A 245 1.18 -4.08 -5.00
C SER A 245 0.20 -3.14 -4.28
N THR A 246 -0.14 -2.03 -4.92
CA THR A 246 -1.17 -1.11 -4.41
C THR A 246 -2.51 -1.83 -4.27
N GLU A 247 -2.82 -2.77 -5.15
CA GLU A 247 -4.06 -3.55 -5.14
C GLU A 247 -4.15 -4.45 -3.91
N LEU A 248 -3.07 -5.13 -3.53
CA LEU A 248 -3.04 -5.95 -2.32
C LEU A 248 -3.32 -5.11 -1.06
N ILE A 249 -2.72 -3.91 -0.98
CA ILE A 249 -2.99 -2.97 0.11
C ILE A 249 -4.43 -2.45 0.02
N SER A 250 -4.91 -2.06 -1.16
CA SER A 250 -6.27 -1.54 -1.38
C SER A 250 -7.36 -2.55 -0.97
N ASP A 251 -7.15 -3.83 -1.23
CA ASP A 251 -8.04 -4.90 -0.81
C ASP A 251 -8.07 -5.00 0.72
N ALA A 252 -6.91 -4.92 1.38
CA ALA A 252 -6.82 -4.85 2.83
C ALA A 252 -7.52 -3.61 3.41
N LEU A 253 -7.65 -2.50 2.67
CA LEU A 253 -8.38 -1.30 3.08
C LEU A 253 -9.90 -1.37 2.85
N THR A 254 -10.38 -2.25 1.97
CA THR A 254 -11.80 -2.28 1.60
C THR A 254 -12.52 -3.57 1.99
N GLY A 255 -11.77 -4.66 2.18
CA GLY A 255 -12.27 -5.95 2.62
C GLY A 255 -11.90 -6.30 4.05
N ASP A 256 -11.96 -7.60 4.34
CA ASP A 256 -11.51 -8.22 5.60
C ASP A 256 -10.01 -8.57 5.52
N PRO A 257 -9.14 -7.87 6.27
CA PRO A 257 -7.70 -8.10 6.24
C PRO A 257 -7.25 -9.25 7.14
N SER A 258 -8.16 -10.02 7.73
CA SER A 258 -7.83 -11.11 8.68
C SER A 258 -6.87 -12.15 8.10
N CYS A 259 -6.83 -12.30 6.77
CA CYS A 259 -5.94 -13.25 6.08
C CYS A 259 -4.75 -12.60 5.38
N LEU A 260 -4.58 -11.29 5.52
CA LEU A 260 -3.52 -10.53 4.85
C LEU A 260 -2.11 -11.05 5.18
N TRP A 261 -1.87 -11.45 6.43
CA TRP A 261 -0.58 -11.99 6.86
C TRP A 261 -0.22 -13.26 6.08
N THR A 262 -1.14 -14.22 6.01
CA THR A 262 -0.98 -15.46 5.24
C THR A 262 -0.87 -15.17 3.74
N GLU A 263 -1.70 -14.28 3.20
CA GLU A 263 -1.70 -13.92 1.77
C GLU A 263 -0.34 -13.33 1.35
N ILE A 264 0.23 -12.41 2.13
CA ILE A 264 1.54 -11.81 1.84
C ILE A 264 2.65 -12.85 1.88
N LEU A 265 2.69 -13.69 2.92
CA LEU A 265 3.72 -14.74 3.04
C LEU A 265 3.66 -15.76 1.89
N GLN A 266 2.45 -16.10 1.43
CA GLN A 266 2.26 -16.95 0.25
C GLN A 266 2.75 -16.27 -1.02
N LEU A 267 2.41 -15.00 -1.23
CA LEU A 267 2.85 -14.23 -2.40
C LEU A 267 4.37 -14.03 -2.43
N MET A 268 5.03 -13.89 -1.27
CA MET A 268 6.48 -13.80 -1.17
C MET A 268 7.20 -15.10 -1.58
N GLY A 269 6.53 -16.26 -1.43
CA GLY A 269 7.06 -17.56 -1.85
C GLY A 269 8.28 -18.05 -1.05
N GLY A 270 8.92 -19.12 -1.54
CA GLY A 270 10.13 -19.70 -0.94
C GLY A 270 9.97 -20.01 0.55
N GLN A 271 10.97 -19.64 1.35
CA GLN A 271 10.99 -19.84 2.82
C GLN A 271 9.81 -19.17 3.56
N TYR A 272 9.21 -18.13 2.99
CA TYR A 272 8.08 -17.42 3.61
C TYR A 272 6.77 -18.24 3.52
N SER A 273 6.63 -19.04 2.45
CA SER A 273 5.49 -19.95 2.31
C SER A 273 5.50 -21.08 3.34
N GLU A 274 6.70 -21.49 3.80
CA GLU A 274 6.89 -22.47 4.86
C GLU A 274 6.57 -21.88 6.24
N LEU A 275 6.95 -20.61 6.47
CA LEU A 275 6.58 -19.86 7.69
C LEU A 275 5.06 -19.85 7.92
N ASN A 276 4.28 -19.71 6.85
CA ASN A 276 2.81 -19.79 6.90
C ASN A 276 2.27 -21.18 7.31
N ARG A 277 3.06 -22.26 7.18
CA ARG A 277 2.67 -23.63 7.52
C ARG A 277 3.04 -24.02 8.95
N SER A 278 3.90 -23.26 9.62
CA SER A 278 4.28 -23.50 11.01
C SER A 278 3.12 -23.08 11.94
N LYS A 279 2.59 -24.06 12.69
CA LYS A 279 1.59 -23.97 13.78
C LYS A 279 0.46 -22.95 13.59
N THR A 280 -0.72 -23.47 13.20
CA THR A 280 -2.04 -22.81 13.22
C THR A 280 -2.32 -21.83 12.06
N ALA A 281 -2.55 -22.34 10.86
CA ALA A 281 -3.20 -21.61 9.76
C ALA A 281 -4.61 -22.17 9.49
N HIS A 282 -5.46 -22.28 10.52
CA HIS A 282 -6.76 -22.98 10.42
C HIS A 282 -7.97 -22.11 10.03
N ARG A 283 -7.82 -20.83 9.66
CA ARG A 283 -8.97 -19.98 9.30
C ARG A 283 -8.93 -19.26 7.94
N CYS A 284 -7.80 -19.26 7.24
CA CYS A 284 -7.65 -18.43 6.03
C CYS A 284 -7.86 -19.15 4.69
N PHE A 285 -7.81 -20.48 4.66
CA PHE A 285 -7.89 -21.23 3.40
C PHE A 285 -9.24 -21.11 2.66
N ALA A 286 -10.33 -20.75 3.34
CA ALA A 286 -11.66 -20.69 2.73
C ALA A 286 -11.88 -19.49 1.77
N HIS A 287 -11.08 -18.43 1.88
CA HIS A 287 -11.23 -17.23 1.03
C HIS A 287 -10.31 -17.26 -0.20
N LEU A 288 -9.06 -17.71 -0.04
CA LEU A 288 -8.06 -17.72 -1.11
C LEU A 288 -8.41 -18.67 -2.28
N HIS A 289 -9.10 -19.78 -1.99
CA HIS A 289 -9.52 -20.73 -3.03
C HIS A 289 -10.65 -20.21 -3.91
N ARG A 290 -11.31 -19.10 -3.57
CA ARG A 290 -12.41 -18.55 -4.37
C ARG A 290 -11.91 -17.78 -5.61
N ASP A 291 -10.71 -17.20 -5.52
CA ASP A 291 -10.10 -16.45 -6.63
C ASP A 291 -9.33 -17.35 -7.61
N ILE A 292 -8.87 -18.53 -7.16
CA ILE A 292 -8.22 -19.53 -8.02
C ILE A 292 -9.26 -20.44 -8.71
N ALA A 293 -10.44 -20.63 -8.12
CA ALA A 293 -11.49 -21.52 -8.66
C ALA A 293 -12.48 -20.83 -9.64
N ALA A 294 -12.27 -19.56 -9.99
CA ALA A 294 -13.09 -18.85 -10.97
C ALA A 294 -12.94 -19.38 -12.42
N ASP A 295 -12.16 -20.43 -12.64
CA ASP A 295 -12.06 -21.18 -13.91
C ASP A 295 -12.57 -22.63 -13.84
N GLY A 296 -13.42 -22.99 -12.86
CA GLY A 296 -13.98 -24.34 -12.88
C GLY A 296 -14.91 -24.76 -11.74
N ARG A 297 -16.22 -24.75 -12.05
CA ARG A 297 -17.29 -25.62 -11.54
C ARG A 297 -17.63 -25.57 -10.03
N ALA A 298 -18.81 -25.01 -9.76
CA ALA A 298 -19.45 -24.90 -8.45
C ALA A 298 -19.72 -26.25 -7.75
N VAL A 299 -19.49 -26.31 -6.44
CA VAL A 299 -20.17 -27.23 -5.51
C VAL A 299 -20.53 -26.48 -4.22
N LEU A 300 -21.72 -26.82 -3.71
CA LEU A 300 -22.51 -26.19 -2.65
C LEU A 300 -22.02 -26.51 -1.22
N GLY A 301 -22.14 -25.52 -0.34
CA GLY A 301 -22.76 -25.63 0.99
C GLY A 301 -21.94 -26.14 2.18
N ALA A 302 -21.67 -25.24 3.15
CA ALA A 302 -21.80 -25.48 4.59
C ALA A 302 -21.50 -24.18 5.38
N GLU A 303 -22.43 -23.77 6.26
CA GLU A 303 -22.23 -22.74 7.29
C GLU A 303 -21.48 -23.32 8.51
N PRO A 304 -20.82 -22.47 9.32
CA PRO A 304 -20.78 -22.75 10.76
C PRO A 304 -21.25 -21.57 11.63
N GLU A 305 -22.07 -21.96 12.61
CA GLU A 305 -22.59 -21.15 13.71
C GLU A 305 -21.51 -20.68 14.70
N THR A 306 -21.72 -19.46 15.18
CA THR A 306 -21.67 -18.96 16.58
C THR A 306 -20.71 -19.62 17.58
N GLU A 307 -19.63 -18.92 17.93
CA GLU A 307 -19.23 -18.80 19.34
C GLU A 307 -18.50 -17.46 19.59
N ALA A 308 -19.14 -16.63 20.41
CA ALA A 308 -18.63 -15.35 20.90
C ALA A 308 -18.64 -15.39 22.42
N ARG A 309 -17.69 -14.66 23.03
CA ARG A 309 -17.34 -14.48 24.47
C ARG A 309 -15.98 -15.11 24.71
N GLN A 310 -14.94 -14.43 25.20
CA GLN A 310 -14.89 -13.46 26.28
C GLN A 310 -13.43 -12.99 26.41
N LEU A 311 -13.10 -11.72 26.21
CA LEU A 311 -11.85 -11.14 26.73
C LEU A 311 -12.06 -9.63 26.89
N VAL A 312 -12.40 -9.25 28.13
CA VAL A 312 -12.31 -7.89 28.68
C VAL A 312 -11.26 -8.01 29.80
N ASP A 313 -10.46 -6.97 29.95
CA ASP A 313 -9.41 -6.73 30.96
C ASP A 313 -7.99 -7.21 30.61
N VAL A 314 -7.18 -6.26 30.13
CA VAL A 314 -5.72 -6.23 30.35
C VAL A 314 -5.35 -4.84 30.89
N PRO A 315 -4.66 -4.74 32.04
CA PRO A 315 -4.27 -3.48 32.64
C PRO A 315 -3.05 -2.87 31.94
N LEU A 316 -3.07 -1.54 31.83
CA LEU A 316 -1.94 -0.67 31.48
C LEU A 316 -0.76 -0.93 32.42
N LEU A 317 0.42 -1.18 31.86
CA LEU A 317 1.69 -1.09 32.57
C LEU A 317 2.70 -0.35 31.68
N CYS A 318 3.02 0.85 32.15
CA CYS A 318 4.21 1.69 32.00
C CYS A 318 4.96 1.74 30.66
#